data_AF-A0A523G209-F1
#
_entry.id   AF-A0A523G209-F1
#
_cell.length_a   1.000
_cell.length_b   1.000
_cell.length_c   1.000
_cell.angle_alpha   90.00
_cell.angle_beta   90.00
_cell.angle_gamma   90.00
#
_symmetry.space_group_name_H-M   'P 1'
#
loop_
_entity.id
_entity.type
_entity.pdbx_description
1 polymer ?
#
loop_
_entity_poly.entity_id
_entity_poly.type
_entity_poly.pdbx_seq_one_letter_code
_entity_poly.pdbx_strand_id
1 'polypeptide(L)'
;MGGAKNHGIIMPDADMDQVVNDFMGSAYGSAGERCMALPVAVPVGKKTADSLIERLIPRVESLKVGISTDPDAHYGPLVTAAHHKKVSDYIAQGVAEGADLVVDGRDFTLQGYENGFFMGPSLFDNVTRHMVTYKEEIFGPVLQIVRANDFDEALSLPSQHQYGNGVAIFTRDGDAAREFASRVQVGMVGVNVPIPVPIAYYTFGGWKRSAFGDINQHGPEGVRFYTKVKTITS
;
A
#
# COMPACT_ATOMS: atom_id res chain seq x y z
N MET A 1 -13.47 4.88 -10.39
CA MET A 1 -12.23 4.17 -10.05
C MET A 1 -12.54 3.00 -9.14
N GLY A 2 -11.68 1.97 -9.15
CA GLY A 2 -11.84 0.76 -8.35
C GLY A 2 -10.93 0.72 -7.12
N GLY A 3 -10.84 -0.46 -6.49
CA GLY A 3 -9.99 -0.72 -5.34
C GLY A 3 -8.51 -0.90 -5.69
N ALA A 4 -7.69 -1.08 -4.65
CA ALA A 4 -6.25 -1.22 -4.77
C ALA A 4 -5.66 -2.30 -3.84
N LYS A 5 -4.47 -2.77 -4.21
CA LYS A 5 -3.56 -3.54 -3.35
C LYS A 5 -2.16 -3.26 -3.87
N ASN A 6 -1.56 -2.20 -3.37
CA ASN A 6 -0.29 -1.70 -3.90
C ASN A 6 0.87 -2.44 -3.23
N HIS A 7 1.89 -2.77 -4.03
CA HIS A 7 3.08 -3.49 -3.57
C HIS A 7 4.29 -2.57 -3.59
N GLY A 8 5.11 -2.63 -2.55
CA GLY A 8 6.45 -2.06 -2.53
C GLY A 8 7.47 -3.18 -2.64
N ILE A 9 8.21 -3.24 -3.74
CA ILE A 9 9.29 -4.21 -3.94
C ILE A 9 10.56 -3.67 -3.32
N ILE A 10 11.19 -4.42 -2.42
CA ILE A 10 12.42 -4.00 -1.73
C ILE A 10 13.56 -4.86 -2.21
N MET A 11 14.43 -4.28 -3.03
CA MET A 11 15.60 -4.97 -3.56
C MET A 11 16.71 -5.07 -2.49
N PRO A 12 17.63 -6.04 -2.59
CA PRO A 12 18.71 -6.23 -1.60
C PRO A 12 19.66 -5.03 -1.45
N ASP A 13 19.72 -4.16 -2.46
CA ASP A 13 20.56 -2.97 -2.51
C ASP A 13 19.82 -1.68 -2.06
N ALA A 14 18.55 -1.79 -1.70
CA ALA A 14 17.74 -0.68 -1.23
C ALA A 14 18.30 -0.06 0.06
N ASP A 15 18.09 1.24 0.24
CA ASP A 15 18.35 1.91 1.51
C ASP A 15 17.28 1.50 2.54
N MET A 16 17.62 0.56 3.41
CA MET A 16 16.64 -0.03 4.33
C MET A 16 16.08 0.99 5.33
N ASP A 17 16.84 1.99 5.74
CA ASP A 17 16.36 3.01 6.67
C ASP A 17 15.36 3.94 6.00
N GLN A 18 15.62 4.32 4.75
CA GLN A 18 14.65 5.06 3.96
C GLN A 18 13.37 4.25 3.74
N VAL A 19 13.50 2.98 3.32
CA VAL A 19 12.38 2.06 3.09
C VAL A 19 11.47 1.97 4.32
N VAL A 20 12.04 1.71 5.49
CA VAL A 20 11.29 1.59 6.75
C VAL A 20 10.52 2.87 7.07
N ASN A 21 11.16 4.04 6.92
CA ASN A 21 10.50 5.33 7.14
C ASN A 21 9.37 5.58 6.12
N ASP A 22 9.59 5.24 4.86
CA ASP A 22 8.60 5.36 3.78
C ASP A 22 7.37 4.48 4.03
N PHE A 23 7.55 3.27 4.56
CA PHE A 23 6.45 2.37 4.93
C PHE A 23 5.62 2.90 6.11
N MET A 24 6.21 3.65 7.06
CA MET A 24 5.44 4.23 8.16
C MET A 24 4.35 5.18 7.64
N GLY A 25 4.69 6.06 6.70
CA GLY A 25 3.74 7.01 6.13
C GLY A 25 2.81 6.40 5.09
N SER A 26 3.32 5.45 4.29
CA SER A 26 2.56 4.89 3.16
C SER A 26 1.62 3.75 3.53
N ALA A 27 1.95 2.94 4.54
CA ALA A 27 1.05 1.88 5.00
C ALA A 27 0.05 2.38 6.04
N TYR A 28 0.48 3.21 7.00
CA TYR A 28 -0.33 3.58 8.16
C TYR A 28 -0.90 5.00 8.11
N GLY A 29 -0.34 5.89 7.29
CA GLY A 29 -0.85 7.25 7.14
C GLY A 29 -2.32 7.28 6.73
N SER A 30 -3.10 8.16 7.35
CA SER A 30 -4.57 8.18 7.23
C SER A 30 -5.22 6.83 7.60
N ALA A 31 -4.69 6.15 8.62
CA ALA A 31 -5.13 4.82 9.06
C ALA A 31 -5.15 3.76 7.94
N GLY A 32 -4.34 3.92 6.89
CA GLY A 32 -4.33 3.03 5.72
C GLY A 32 -5.59 3.12 4.84
N GLU A 33 -6.50 4.06 5.11
CA GLU A 33 -7.73 4.30 4.34
C GLU A 33 -7.44 5.11 3.05
N ARG A 34 -6.51 4.62 2.21
CA ARG A 34 -6.07 5.29 0.99
C ARG A 34 -5.96 4.30 -0.16
N CYS A 35 -6.49 4.66 -1.33
CA CYS A 35 -6.31 3.86 -2.55
C CYS A 35 -4.84 3.76 -3.00
N MET A 36 -3.98 4.67 -2.52
CA MET A 36 -2.54 4.68 -2.73
C MET A 36 -1.75 4.33 -1.46
N ALA A 37 -2.40 3.74 -0.44
CA ALA A 37 -1.66 3.10 0.66
C ALA A 37 -0.76 2.00 0.10
N LEU A 38 0.33 1.67 0.79
CA LEU A 38 1.26 0.62 0.42
C LEU A 38 1.13 -0.59 1.38
N PRO A 39 0.04 -1.36 1.31
CA PRO A 39 -0.28 -2.39 2.30
C PRO A 39 0.54 -3.68 2.17
N VAL A 40 1.32 -3.84 1.08
CA VAL A 40 2.14 -5.03 0.86
C VAL A 40 3.60 -4.65 0.63
N ALA A 41 4.50 -5.11 1.48
CA ALA A 41 5.94 -5.05 1.26
C ALA A 41 6.44 -6.39 0.73
N VAL A 42 7.26 -6.35 -0.30
CA VAL A 42 7.81 -7.53 -0.97
C VAL A 42 9.34 -7.46 -0.94
N PRO A 43 9.97 -7.83 0.19
CA PRO A 43 11.42 -7.95 0.23
C PRO A 43 11.91 -9.11 -0.64
N VAL A 44 12.94 -8.84 -1.44
CA VAL A 44 13.57 -9.83 -2.32
C VAL A 44 14.76 -10.46 -1.61
N GLY A 45 14.67 -11.77 -1.38
CA GLY A 45 15.68 -12.57 -0.69
C GLY A 45 15.55 -12.53 0.83
N LYS A 46 15.94 -13.65 1.46
CA LYS A 46 15.80 -13.88 2.91
C LYS A 46 16.44 -12.77 3.76
N LYS A 47 17.67 -12.36 3.42
CA LYS A 47 18.42 -11.34 4.18
C LYS A 47 17.69 -9.99 4.19
N THR A 48 17.14 -9.57 3.05
CA THR A 48 16.38 -8.34 2.91
C THR A 48 15.12 -8.38 3.76
N ALA A 49 14.41 -9.52 3.73
CA ALA A 49 13.19 -9.71 4.50
C ALA A 49 13.43 -9.71 6.01
N ASP A 50 14.46 -10.43 6.47
CA ASP A 50 14.84 -10.47 7.89
C ASP A 50 15.27 -9.07 8.39
N SER A 51 16.05 -8.34 7.60
CA SER A 51 16.45 -6.97 7.96
C SER A 51 15.28 -5.98 7.95
N LEU A 52 14.29 -6.18 7.07
CA LEU A 52 13.11 -5.32 6.98
C LEU A 52 12.22 -5.53 8.22
N ILE A 53 11.93 -6.79 8.56
CA ILE A 53 11.04 -7.09 9.69
C ILE A 53 11.62 -6.63 11.03
N GLU A 54 12.92 -6.86 11.24
CA GLU A 54 13.64 -6.44 12.46
C GLU A 54 13.53 -4.92 12.69
N ARG A 55 13.58 -4.13 11.62
CA ARG A 55 13.50 -2.67 11.69
C ARG A 55 12.07 -2.13 11.70
N LEU A 56 11.13 -2.83 11.06
CA LEU A 56 9.73 -2.40 11.04
C LEU A 56 9.06 -2.54 12.40
N ILE A 57 9.24 -3.67 13.09
CA ILE A 57 8.55 -3.95 14.38
C ILE A 57 8.62 -2.76 15.36
N PRO A 58 9.80 -2.27 15.77
CA PRO A 58 9.87 -1.18 16.74
C PRO A 58 9.30 0.14 16.21
N ARG A 59 9.34 0.36 14.89
CA ARG A 59 8.81 1.58 14.26
C ARG A 59 7.30 1.56 14.22
N VAL A 60 6.71 0.41 13.90
CA VAL A 60 5.27 0.18 13.91
C VAL A 60 4.70 0.32 15.33
N GLU A 61 5.34 -0.31 16.32
CA GLU A 61 4.95 -0.19 17.74
C GLU A 61 5.05 1.26 18.26
N SER A 62 5.94 2.07 17.70
CA SER A 62 6.10 3.49 18.07
C SER A 62 5.05 4.43 17.46
N LEU A 63 4.14 3.93 16.62
CA LEU A 63 3.14 4.79 15.98
C LEU A 63 2.12 5.30 16.99
N LYS A 64 1.94 6.63 17.03
CA LYS A 64 0.96 7.31 17.86
C LYS A 64 -0.38 7.39 17.15
N VAL A 65 -1.37 6.67 17.66
CA VAL A 65 -2.77 6.80 17.23
C VAL A 65 -3.45 7.83 18.12
N GLY A 66 -4.14 8.80 17.53
CA GLY A 66 -4.72 9.90 18.29
C GLY A 66 -5.85 10.63 17.57
N ILE A 67 -6.32 11.70 18.19
CA ILE A 67 -7.39 12.56 17.64
C ILE A 67 -6.82 13.62 16.70
N SER A 68 -7.66 14.18 15.83
CA SER A 68 -7.23 15.19 14.86
C SER A 68 -6.71 16.49 15.47
N THR A 69 -6.99 16.75 16.74
CA THR A 69 -6.50 17.93 17.47
C THR A 69 -5.18 17.68 18.20
N ASP A 70 -4.71 16.42 18.24
CA ASP A 70 -3.41 16.06 18.81
C ASP A 70 -2.33 16.21 17.71
N PRO A 71 -1.40 17.19 17.84
CA PRO A 71 -0.35 17.40 16.84
C PRO A 71 0.69 16.27 16.81
N ASP A 72 0.75 15.43 17.85
CA ASP A 72 1.67 14.30 17.92
C ASP A 72 1.09 13.02 17.30
N ALA A 73 -0.20 13.01 16.94
CA ALA A 73 -0.84 11.85 16.35
C ALA A 73 -0.31 11.60 14.93
N HIS A 74 0.12 10.37 14.65
CA HIS A 74 0.54 9.96 13.32
C HIS A 74 -0.66 9.63 12.41
N TYR A 75 -1.74 9.08 12.99
CA TYR A 75 -3.01 8.85 12.29
C TYR A 75 -4.20 8.74 13.26
N GLY A 76 -5.40 8.85 12.69
CA GLY A 76 -6.67 8.90 13.41
C GLY A 76 -7.45 7.57 13.43
N PRO A 77 -8.74 7.61 13.80
CA PRO A 77 -9.59 6.43 13.79
C PRO A 77 -9.95 6.00 12.36
N LEU A 78 -10.46 4.78 12.22
CA LEU A 78 -11.15 4.32 11.02
C LEU A 78 -12.50 5.05 10.86
N VAL A 79 -13.05 5.05 9.65
CA VAL A 79 -14.21 5.87 9.30
C VAL A 79 -15.51 5.49 10.04
N THR A 80 -15.74 4.19 10.32
CA THR A 80 -16.98 3.71 10.95
C THR A 80 -16.74 2.46 11.80
N ALA A 81 -17.66 2.17 12.74
CA ALA A 81 -17.67 0.92 13.50
C ALA A 81 -17.75 -0.33 12.61
N ALA A 82 -18.54 -0.28 11.54
CA ALA A 82 -18.66 -1.39 10.58
C ALA A 82 -17.32 -1.67 9.89
N HIS A 83 -16.60 -0.61 9.50
CA HIS A 83 -15.28 -0.73 8.90
C HIS A 83 -14.23 -1.20 9.91
N HIS A 84 -14.26 -0.69 11.14
CA HIS A 84 -13.42 -1.18 12.24
C HIS A 84 -13.58 -2.69 12.45
N LYS A 85 -14.83 -3.18 12.51
CA LYS A 85 -15.10 -4.61 12.61
C LYS A 85 -14.53 -5.38 11.41
N LYS A 86 -14.76 -4.89 10.18
CA LYS A 86 -14.24 -5.52 8.95
C LYS A 86 -12.72 -5.65 8.96
N VAL A 87 -11.99 -4.60 9.37
CA VAL A 87 -10.52 -4.64 9.45
C VAL A 87 -10.07 -5.62 10.52
N SER A 88 -10.71 -5.63 11.69
CA SER A 88 -10.42 -6.60 12.77
C SER A 88 -10.67 -8.05 12.34
N ASP A 89 -11.76 -8.29 11.60
CA ASP A 89 -12.08 -9.61 11.03
C ASP A 89 -10.99 -10.07 10.02
N TYR A 90 -10.48 -9.17 9.17
CA TYR A 90 -9.37 -9.51 8.27
C TYR A 90 -8.07 -9.81 9.01
N ILE A 91 -7.75 -9.10 10.09
CA ILE A 91 -6.58 -9.41 10.91
C ILE A 91 -6.76 -10.80 11.55
N ALA A 92 -7.93 -11.09 12.11
CA ALA A 92 -8.22 -12.42 12.64
C ALA A 92 -8.12 -13.51 11.55
N GLN A 93 -8.60 -13.22 10.34
CA GLN A 93 -8.49 -14.12 9.20
C GLN A 93 -7.05 -14.36 8.77
N GLY A 94 -6.19 -13.33 8.74
CA GLY A 94 -4.77 -13.49 8.40
C GLY A 94 -4.06 -14.48 9.33
N VAL A 95 -4.34 -14.38 10.64
CA VAL A 95 -3.85 -15.35 11.64
C VAL A 95 -4.39 -16.75 11.34
N ALA A 96 -5.69 -16.88 11.08
CA ALA A 96 -6.31 -18.18 10.77
C ALA A 96 -5.80 -18.80 9.45
N GLU A 97 -5.36 -17.98 8.50
CA GLU A 97 -4.75 -18.39 7.24
C GLU A 97 -3.26 -18.79 7.39
N GLY A 98 -2.68 -18.61 8.57
CA GLY A 98 -1.30 -19.00 8.91
C GLY A 98 -0.26 -17.92 8.68
N ALA A 99 -0.66 -16.64 8.56
CA ALA A 99 0.30 -15.53 8.59
C ALA A 99 0.75 -15.22 10.02
N ASP A 100 2.00 -14.76 10.16
CA ASP A 100 2.56 -14.41 11.45
C ASP A 100 2.18 -12.97 11.82
N LEU A 101 1.29 -12.80 12.79
CA LEU A 101 0.95 -11.47 13.31
C LEU A 101 2.02 -11.02 14.30
N VAL A 102 3.00 -10.26 13.82
CA VAL A 102 4.16 -9.82 14.63
C VAL A 102 3.88 -8.55 15.43
N VAL A 103 2.92 -7.73 14.99
CA VAL A 103 2.38 -6.60 15.77
C VAL A 103 0.86 -6.66 15.66
N ASP A 104 0.15 -6.75 16.79
CA ASP A 104 -1.30 -6.83 16.85
C ASP A 104 -1.89 -5.51 17.37
N GLY A 105 -2.59 -4.80 16.49
CA GLY A 105 -3.23 -3.53 16.81
C GLY A 105 -4.71 -3.62 17.21
N ARG A 106 -5.30 -4.82 17.28
CA ARG A 106 -6.76 -4.99 17.43
C ARG A 106 -7.30 -4.52 18.78
N ASP A 107 -6.52 -4.64 19.84
CA ASP A 107 -6.93 -4.33 21.20
C ASP A 107 -6.58 -2.89 21.62
N PHE A 108 -6.13 -2.06 20.67
CA PHE A 108 -5.82 -0.66 20.95
C PHE A 108 -7.06 0.11 21.40
N THR A 109 -6.93 0.83 22.51
CA THR A 109 -7.96 1.75 23.01
C THR A 109 -7.32 3.07 23.37
N LEU A 110 -8.00 4.17 23.05
CA LEU A 110 -7.55 5.52 23.36
C LEU A 110 -8.33 6.06 24.56
N GLN A 111 -7.62 6.44 25.63
CA GLN A 111 -8.23 6.95 26.86
C GLN A 111 -9.14 8.16 26.59
N GLY A 112 -10.38 8.10 27.10
CA GLY A 112 -11.40 9.13 26.89
C GLY A 112 -12.12 9.04 25.54
N TYR A 113 -11.73 8.10 24.69
CA TYR A 113 -12.29 7.84 23.37
C TYR A 113 -12.57 6.36 23.14
N GLU A 114 -12.95 5.63 24.20
CA GLU A 114 -13.15 4.17 24.19
C GLU A 114 -14.25 3.72 23.20
N ASN A 115 -15.18 4.62 22.88
CA ASN A 115 -16.24 4.38 21.88
C ASN A 115 -15.86 4.81 20.45
N GLY A 116 -14.64 5.33 20.25
CA GLY A 116 -14.11 5.69 18.95
C GLY A 116 -13.68 4.47 18.14
N PHE A 117 -13.54 4.65 16.82
CA PHE A 117 -13.16 3.57 15.90
C PHE A 117 -11.65 3.46 15.74
N PHE A 118 -10.91 3.60 16.84
CA PHE A 118 -9.46 3.58 16.85
C PHE A 118 -8.95 2.15 16.73
N MET A 119 -7.92 1.98 15.93
CA MET A 119 -7.24 0.70 15.75
C MET A 119 -5.74 0.95 15.75
N GLY A 120 -4.99 0.13 16.47
CA GLY A 120 -3.54 0.15 16.47
C GLY A 120 -2.98 -0.38 15.15
N PRO A 121 -1.70 -0.15 14.87
CA PRO A 121 -1.11 -0.65 13.66
C PRO A 121 -0.91 -2.17 13.76
N SER A 122 -1.15 -2.89 12.67
CA SER A 122 -0.85 -4.32 12.58
C SER A 122 0.21 -4.59 11.53
N LEU A 123 1.04 -5.60 11.79
CA LEU A 123 2.09 -6.04 10.88
C LEU A 123 2.07 -7.56 10.79
N PHE A 124 1.89 -8.06 9.58
CA PHE A 124 1.98 -9.48 9.26
C PHE A 124 3.28 -9.81 8.56
N ASP A 125 3.91 -10.91 8.94
CA ASP A 125 4.97 -11.57 8.19
C ASP A 125 4.47 -12.91 7.59
N ASN A 126 5.25 -13.46 6.66
CA ASN A 126 4.99 -14.74 6.00
C ASN A 126 3.61 -14.83 5.31
N VAL A 127 3.12 -13.70 4.79
CA VAL A 127 1.88 -13.66 4.01
C VAL A 127 2.12 -14.31 2.65
N THR A 128 1.17 -15.12 2.17
CA THR A 128 1.25 -15.77 0.86
C THR A 128 0.17 -15.24 -0.09
N ARG A 129 0.43 -15.33 -1.40
CA ARG A 129 -0.51 -14.88 -2.44
C ARG A 129 -1.87 -15.60 -2.46
N HIS A 130 -1.98 -16.71 -1.72
CA HIS A 130 -3.20 -17.53 -1.67
C HIS A 130 -4.18 -17.08 -0.58
N MET A 131 -3.69 -16.33 0.42
CA MET A 131 -4.47 -15.76 1.51
C MET A 131 -5.53 -14.78 0.99
N VAL A 132 -6.74 -14.81 1.55
CA VAL A 132 -7.80 -13.86 1.20
C VAL A 132 -7.39 -12.46 1.62
N THR A 133 -6.75 -12.33 2.78
CA THR A 133 -6.23 -11.04 3.28
C THR A 133 -5.22 -10.40 2.33
N TYR A 134 -4.46 -11.18 1.55
CA TYR A 134 -3.61 -10.67 0.47
C TYR A 134 -4.43 -10.25 -0.76
N LYS A 135 -5.39 -11.07 -1.18
CA LYS A 135 -6.19 -10.85 -2.40
C LYS A 135 -7.14 -9.67 -2.29
N GLU A 136 -7.64 -9.40 -1.10
CA GLU A 136 -8.65 -8.37 -0.83
C GLU A 136 -8.03 -7.10 -0.24
N GLU A 137 -8.71 -5.98 -0.49
CA GLU A 137 -8.34 -4.68 0.07
C GLU A 137 -8.87 -4.55 1.50
N ILE A 138 -7.95 -4.54 2.47
CA ILE A 138 -8.27 -4.39 3.90
C ILE A 138 -8.72 -2.96 4.19
N PHE A 139 -8.00 -1.97 3.63
CA PHE A 139 -8.26 -0.53 3.79
C PHE A 139 -8.19 -0.08 5.26
N GLY A 140 -7.15 -0.51 5.98
CA GLY A 140 -6.91 -0.18 7.39
C GLY A 140 -5.40 -0.17 7.70
N PRO A 141 -4.98 0.10 8.95
CA PRO A 141 -3.58 0.27 9.33
C PRO A 141 -2.86 -1.09 9.44
N VAL A 142 -2.80 -1.84 8.34
CA VAL A 142 -2.26 -3.21 8.27
C VAL A 142 -1.23 -3.29 7.14
N LEU A 143 0.00 -3.67 7.50
CA LEU A 143 1.07 -3.96 6.54
C LEU A 143 1.31 -5.48 6.48
N GLN A 144 1.44 -6.01 5.27
CA GLN A 144 1.71 -7.42 4.99
C GLN A 144 3.09 -7.59 4.34
N ILE A 145 3.93 -8.47 4.88
CA ILE A 145 5.20 -8.85 4.26
C ILE A 145 5.01 -10.15 3.46
N VAL A 146 5.30 -10.07 2.15
CA VAL A 146 5.31 -11.23 1.24
C VAL A 146 6.74 -11.43 0.77
N ARG A 147 7.39 -12.51 1.20
CA ARG A 147 8.81 -12.75 0.93
C ARG A 147 8.98 -13.36 -0.47
N ALA A 148 9.69 -12.65 -1.35
CA ALA A 148 10.02 -13.14 -2.69
C ALA A 148 11.45 -13.69 -2.73
N ASN A 149 11.68 -14.73 -3.53
CA ASN A 149 13.00 -15.34 -3.69
C ASN A 149 13.90 -14.50 -4.59
N ASP A 150 13.33 -13.96 -5.66
CA ASP A 150 14.05 -13.21 -6.69
C ASP A 150 13.20 -12.06 -7.27
N PHE A 151 13.83 -11.29 -8.17
CA PHE A 151 13.23 -10.13 -8.82
C PHE A 151 11.99 -10.48 -9.65
N ASP A 152 12.03 -11.60 -10.39
CA ASP A 152 10.94 -11.98 -11.29
C ASP A 152 9.71 -12.43 -10.51
N GLU A 153 9.90 -13.17 -9.41
CA GLU A 153 8.82 -13.50 -8.47
C GLU A 153 8.21 -12.22 -7.90
N ALA A 154 9.05 -11.29 -7.42
CA ALA A 154 8.59 -10.03 -6.84
C ALA A 154 7.80 -9.17 -7.84
N LEU A 155 8.24 -9.11 -9.10
CA LEU A 155 7.56 -8.43 -10.20
C LEU A 155 6.23 -9.08 -10.57
N SER A 156 6.16 -10.41 -10.49
CA SER A 156 4.97 -11.17 -10.84
C SER A 156 3.81 -10.92 -9.86
N LEU A 157 4.09 -10.67 -8.58
CA LEU A 157 3.08 -10.47 -7.53
C LEU A 157 2.11 -9.32 -7.82
N PRO A 158 2.55 -8.06 -8.02
CA PRO A 158 1.65 -6.95 -8.37
C PRO A 158 1.04 -7.14 -9.76
N SER A 159 1.78 -7.74 -10.71
CA SER A 159 1.32 -7.92 -12.09
C SER A 159 0.15 -8.91 -12.18
N GLN A 160 0.21 -10.01 -11.43
CA GLN A 160 -0.85 -11.04 -11.36
C GLN A 160 -1.98 -10.69 -10.38
N HIS A 161 -1.81 -9.67 -9.53
CA HIS A 161 -2.87 -9.23 -8.64
C HIS A 161 -4.07 -8.67 -9.44
N GLN A 162 -5.28 -8.80 -8.91
CA GLN A 162 -6.49 -8.30 -9.59
C GLN A 162 -6.52 -6.76 -9.73
N TYR A 163 -5.86 -6.07 -8.82
CA TYR A 163 -5.71 -4.61 -8.81
C TYR A 163 -4.38 -4.19 -9.40
N GLY A 164 -4.33 -2.98 -9.94
CA GLY A 164 -3.14 -2.39 -10.54
C GLY A 164 -3.15 -0.88 -10.46
N ASN A 165 -3.41 -0.33 -9.27
CA ASN A 165 -3.46 1.11 -9.04
C ASN A 165 -2.05 1.72 -8.99
N GLY A 166 -1.33 1.50 -7.90
CA GLY A 166 0.05 1.96 -7.68
C GLY A 166 1.00 0.82 -7.32
N VAL A 167 2.28 1.00 -7.59
CA VAL A 167 3.35 0.08 -7.20
C VAL A 167 4.64 0.88 -6.99
N ALA A 168 5.49 0.41 -6.09
CA ALA A 168 6.80 1.00 -5.87
C ALA A 168 7.90 -0.06 -5.96
N ILE A 169 9.09 0.33 -6.41
CA ILE A 169 10.33 -0.42 -6.26
C ILE A 169 11.35 0.44 -5.52
N PHE A 170 12.02 -0.15 -4.53
CA PHE A 170 13.12 0.46 -3.79
C PHE A 170 14.42 -0.23 -4.18
N THR A 171 15.34 0.51 -4.77
CA THR A 171 16.61 -0.01 -5.29
C THR A 171 17.58 1.14 -5.60
N ARG A 172 18.88 0.85 -5.62
CA ARG A 172 19.93 1.75 -6.12
C ARG A 172 20.35 1.39 -7.55
N ASP A 173 19.92 0.23 -8.05
CA ASP A 173 20.23 -0.26 -9.38
C ASP A 173 19.27 0.31 -10.45
N GLY A 174 19.86 0.95 -11.46
CA GLY A 174 19.10 1.57 -12.54
C GLY A 174 18.48 0.57 -13.51
N ASP A 175 19.09 -0.60 -13.67
CA ASP A 175 18.58 -1.65 -14.56
C ASP A 175 17.32 -2.28 -13.96
N ALA A 176 17.37 -2.68 -12.69
CA ALA A 176 16.22 -3.19 -11.93
C ALA A 176 15.06 -2.19 -11.91
N ALA A 177 15.35 -0.89 -11.68
CA ALA A 177 14.32 0.15 -11.69
C ALA A 177 13.63 0.27 -13.06
N ARG A 178 14.41 0.31 -14.15
CA ARG A 178 13.88 0.41 -15.52
C ARG A 178 13.12 -0.85 -15.92
N GLU A 179 13.70 -2.01 -15.67
CA GLU A 179 13.15 -3.31 -16.03
C GLU A 179 11.81 -3.50 -15.31
N PHE A 180 11.76 -3.20 -14.01
CA PHE A 180 10.53 -3.25 -13.22
C PHE A 180 9.45 -2.32 -13.78
N ALA A 181 9.78 -1.02 -13.94
CA ALA A 181 8.84 -0.03 -14.41
C ALA A 181 8.30 -0.32 -15.81
N SER A 182 9.09 -0.95 -16.68
CA SER A 182 8.69 -1.31 -18.03
C SER A 182 7.78 -2.55 -18.12
N ARG A 183 7.96 -3.51 -17.20
CA ARG A 183 7.29 -4.82 -17.26
C ARG A 183 6.08 -4.93 -16.35
N VAL A 184 6.07 -4.22 -15.23
CA VAL A 184 5.00 -4.32 -14.22
C VAL A 184 3.65 -3.91 -14.80
N GLN A 185 2.61 -4.69 -14.53
CA GLN A 185 1.26 -4.45 -15.07
C GLN A 185 0.41 -3.60 -14.10
N VAL A 186 0.85 -2.36 -13.85
CA VAL A 186 0.25 -1.40 -12.90
C VAL A 186 0.29 0.02 -13.47
N GLY A 187 -0.74 0.83 -13.24
CA GLY A 187 -0.89 2.14 -13.89
C GLY A 187 0.05 3.24 -13.39
N MET A 188 0.41 3.23 -12.11
CA MET A 188 1.31 4.23 -11.52
C MET A 188 2.50 3.56 -10.84
N VAL A 189 3.71 3.91 -11.24
CA VAL A 189 4.95 3.27 -10.79
C VAL A 189 5.86 4.29 -10.10
N GLY A 190 6.30 3.97 -8.89
CA GLY A 190 7.29 4.73 -8.12
C GLY A 190 8.63 4.02 -8.08
N VAL A 191 9.72 4.77 -8.27
CA VAL A 191 11.09 4.30 -8.02
C VAL A 191 11.61 5.08 -6.83
N ASN A 192 11.82 4.39 -5.70
CA ASN A 192 12.12 4.99 -4.38
C ASN A 192 11.06 6.02 -3.93
N VAL A 193 9.82 5.85 -4.39
CA VAL A 193 8.67 6.69 -4.03
C VAL A 193 7.51 5.76 -3.67
N PRO A 194 7.14 5.64 -2.38
CA PRO A 194 6.13 4.68 -1.94
C PRO A 194 4.71 5.00 -2.44
N ILE A 195 4.43 6.28 -2.68
CA ILE A 195 3.11 6.79 -3.07
C ILE A 195 3.28 7.61 -4.36
N PRO A 196 3.34 6.95 -5.53
CA PRO A 196 3.62 7.62 -6.81
C PRO A 196 2.37 8.28 -7.38
N VAL A 197 1.71 9.14 -6.60
CA VAL A 197 0.54 9.91 -7.05
C VAL A 197 1.01 10.95 -8.07
N PRO A 198 0.47 10.94 -9.30
CA PRO A 198 0.79 11.95 -10.28
C PRO A 198 0.34 13.34 -9.81
N ILE A 199 1.22 14.32 -9.95
CA ILE A 199 0.89 15.73 -9.70
C ILE A 199 -0.15 16.24 -10.71
N ALA A 200 -0.87 17.30 -10.36
CA ALA A 200 -2.15 17.69 -10.99
C ALA A 200 -2.11 17.90 -12.52
N TYR A 201 -0.96 18.24 -13.09
CA TYR A 201 -0.77 18.42 -14.54
C TYR A 201 -0.40 17.12 -15.30
N TYR A 202 -0.19 16.02 -14.58
CA TYR A 202 -0.28 14.65 -15.11
C TYR A 202 -1.65 14.07 -14.77
N THR A 203 -1.82 12.76 -14.93
CA THR A 203 -3.13 12.10 -14.88
C THR A 203 -3.09 10.91 -13.95
N PHE A 204 -4.10 10.73 -13.12
CA PHE A 204 -4.22 9.60 -12.19
C PHE A 204 -5.05 8.48 -12.80
N GLY A 205 -4.49 7.28 -12.87
CA GLY A 205 -5.14 6.13 -13.48
C GLY A 205 -4.47 4.82 -13.10
N GLY A 206 -5.23 3.90 -12.53
CA GLY A 206 -4.81 2.51 -12.36
C GLY A 206 -5.13 1.67 -13.60
N TRP A 207 -4.60 0.46 -13.63
CA TRP A 207 -4.91 -0.58 -14.62
C TRP A 207 -5.74 -1.71 -14.00
N LYS A 208 -6.16 -2.67 -14.82
CA LYS A 208 -6.92 -3.87 -14.41
C LYS A 208 -8.21 -3.46 -13.69
N ARG A 209 -8.54 -4.07 -12.53
CA ARG A 209 -9.76 -3.74 -11.79
C ARG A 209 -9.71 -2.41 -11.01
N SER A 210 -8.62 -1.65 -11.13
CA SER A 210 -8.46 -0.36 -10.44
C SER A 210 -9.00 0.83 -11.24
N ALA A 211 -9.26 0.67 -12.54
CA ALA A 211 -9.93 1.68 -13.36
C ALA A 211 -10.86 1.04 -14.39
N PHE A 212 -11.84 1.81 -14.85
CA PHE A 212 -12.79 1.42 -15.89
C PHE A 212 -12.95 2.61 -16.85
N GLY A 213 -12.78 2.35 -18.14
CA GLY A 213 -12.69 3.40 -19.17
C GLY A 213 -11.27 3.56 -19.71
N ASP A 214 -11.14 4.45 -20.68
CA ASP A 214 -9.91 4.72 -21.45
C ASP A 214 -9.27 6.08 -21.10
N ILE A 215 -9.93 6.89 -20.25
CA ILE A 215 -9.48 8.24 -19.89
C ILE A 215 -9.23 8.33 -18.38
N ASN A 216 -8.05 8.85 -18.02
CA ASN A 216 -7.60 9.02 -16.63
C ASN A 216 -8.19 10.28 -15.95
N GLN A 217 -8.05 10.36 -14.62
CA GLN A 217 -8.50 11.51 -13.85
C GLN A 217 -7.53 12.69 -13.94
N HIS A 218 -8.10 13.90 -13.92
CA HIS A 218 -7.43 15.21 -13.95
C HIS A 218 -6.35 15.35 -15.07
N GLY A 219 -5.60 16.46 -15.03
CA GLY A 219 -4.61 16.77 -16.06
C GLY A 219 -5.21 16.88 -17.48
N PRO A 220 -4.38 16.64 -18.52
CA PRO A 220 -4.80 16.71 -19.92
C PRO A 220 -5.94 15.74 -20.27
N GLU A 221 -5.95 14.56 -19.67
CA GLU A 221 -6.99 13.54 -19.89
C GLU A 221 -8.33 13.97 -19.29
N GLY A 222 -8.34 14.64 -18.13
CA GLY A 222 -9.55 15.24 -17.58
C GLY A 222 -10.19 16.26 -18.54
N VAL A 223 -9.39 17.07 -19.23
CA VAL A 223 -9.92 18.01 -20.24
C VAL A 223 -10.53 17.28 -21.43
N ARG A 224 -9.87 16.22 -21.91
CA ARG A 224 -10.38 15.39 -23.02
C ARG A 224 -11.68 14.68 -22.64
N PHE A 225 -11.78 14.16 -21.42
CA PHE A 225 -12.99 13.50 -20.92
C PHE A 225 -14.22 14.43 -20.96
N TYR A 226 -14.05 15.68 -20.54
CA TYR A 226 -15.14 16.66 -20.45
C TYR A 226 -15.39 17.47 -21.73
N THR A 227 -14.64 17.18 -22.81
CA THR A 227 -14.79 17.88 -24.09
C THR A 227 -15.04 16.90 -25.24
N LYS A 228 -15.44 17.42 -26.40
CA LYS A 228 -15.66 16.63 -27.63
C LYS A 228 -15.03 17.35 -28.80
N VAL A 229 -14.29 16.60 -29.62
CA VAL A 229 -13.62 17.14 -30.81
C VAL A 229 -14.65 17.51 -31.87
N LYS A 230 -14.54 18.72 -32.43
CA LYS A 230 -15.29 19.18 -33.60
C LYS A 230 -14.30 19.69 -34.65
N THR A 231 -14.37 19.15 -35.87
CA THR A 231 -13.53 19.56 -37.00
C THR A 231 -14.38 20.34 -38.01
N ILE A 232 -13.90 21.51 -38.45
CA ILE A 232 -14.59 22.38 -39.42
C ILE A 232 -13.67 22.56 -40.64
N THR A 233 -14.23 22.45 -41.84
CA THR A 233 -13.57 22.77 -43.11
C THR A 233 -14.38 23.88 -43.79
N SER A 234 -13.70 24.91 -44.28
CA SER A 234 -14.29 26.10 -44.91
C SER A 234 -13.63 26.40 -46.25
#